data_AF-A0A7W1SXS6-F1
#
_entry.id   AF-A0A7W1SXS6-F1
#
_cell.length_a   1.000
_cell.length_b   1.000
_cell.length_c   1.000
_cell.angle_alpha   90.00
_cell.angle_beta   90.00
_cell.angle_gamma   90.00
#
_symmetry.space_group_name_H-M   'P 1'
#
loop_
_entity.id
_entity.type
_entity.pdbx_description
1 polymer ?
#
loop_
_entity_poly.entity_id
_entity_poly.type
_entity_poly.pdbx_seq_one_letter_code
_entity_poly.pdbx_strand_id
1 'polypeptide(L)'
;MSEKNLLDRITGGALDRRGFVKRIGATSLGVAAMAAVGTQFASGQDSTDVPTISDTDILNFALNLEYLEAEFYLMATWGTTLEGLGILKASDTTGPTTGGKMVNFSGANVSFVASGLRTDEMNHVIYLRSTLGSAAVKKPAINLDALGYGFANVNDFLKLGRQFEDVGVSAYLGAAPLIVSKTYLAAAGAILATEAQHSGQVRL
;
A
#
# COMPACT_ATOMS: atom_id res chain seq x y z
N MET A 1 9.95 40.65 11.03
CA MET A 1 8.78 39.78 10.74
C MET A 1 8.41 39.10 12.06
N SER A 2 7.20 39.30 12.59
CA SER A 2 6.83 38.88 13.96
C SER A 2 6.39 37.42 14.03
N GLU A 3 6.79 36.74 15.10
CA GLU A 3 6.63 35.32 15.42
C GLU A 3 5.17 34.82 15.35
N LYS A 4 4.20 35.71 15.58
CA LYS A 4 2.76 35.42 15.44
C LYS A 4 2.36 35.02 14.01
N ASN A 5 3.04 35.54 12.99
CA ASN A 5 2.77 35.20 11.59
C ASN A 5 3.29 33.80 11.19
N LEU A 6 4.21 33.21 11.96
CA LEU A 6 4.72 31.86 11.70
C LEU A 6 3.73 30.80 12.22
N LEU A 7 3.13 31.03 13.39
CA LEU A 7 2.18 30.11 14.00
C LEU A 7 0.87 30.02 13.18
N ASP A 8 0.34 31.14 12.68
CA ASP A 8 -0.86 31.15 11.83
C ASP A 8 -0.64 30.48 10.47
N ARG A 9 0.60 30.48 9.95
CA ARG A 9 0.95 29.75 8.71
C ARG A 9 1.09 28.25 8.92
N ILE A 10 1.52 27.84 10.11
CA ILE A 10 1.67 26.42 10.48
C ILE A 10 0.28 25.82 10.79
N THR A 11 -0.61 26.57 11.43
CA THR A 11 -1.98 26.10 11.76
C THR A 11 -2.95 26.26 10.59
N GLY A 12 -2.83 27.32 9.77
CA GLY A 12 -3.70 27.58 8.63
C GLY A 12 -3.47 26.69 7.40
N GLY A 13 -2.31 26.05 7.28
CA GLY A 13 -1.96 25.17 6.15
C GLY A 13 -2.60 23.78 6.20
N ALA A 14 -3.11 23.36 7.37
CA ALA A 14 -3.62 22.00 7.57
C ALA A 14 -5.01 21.74 6.94
N LEU A 15 -5.71 22.77 6.44
CA LEU A 15 -7.11 22.65 5.99
C LEU A 15 -7.36 22.84 4.47
N ASP A 16 -6.33 23.03 3.63
CA ASP A 16 -6.55 23.26 2.19
C ASP A 16 -6.15 22.09 1.28
N ARG A 17 -6.46 20.86 1.72
CA ARG A 17 -6.28 19.64 0.89
C ARG A 17 -7.16 19.67 -0.37
N ARG A 18 -8.33 20.33 -0.32
CA ARG A 18 -9.22 20.52 -1.48
C ARG A 18 -8.68 21.56 -2.47
N GLY A 19 -8.00 22.60 -2.02
CA GLY A 19 -7.34 23.58 -2.90
C GLY A 19 -6.12 23.03 -3.62
N PHE A 20 -5.38 22.11 -2.98
CA PHE A 20 -4.22 21.45 -3.57
C PHE A 20 -4.59 20.58 -4.79
N VAL A 21 -5.65 19.76 -4.68
CA VAL A 21 -6.16 18.95 -5.80
C VAL A 21 -6.65 19.81 -6.97
N LYS A 22 -7.27 20.96 -6.69
CA LYS A 22 -7.73 21.90 -7.73
C LYS A 22 -6.58 22.57 -8.50
N ARG A 23 -5.40 22.72 -7.91
CA ARG A 23 -4.27 23.42 -8.54
C ARG A 23 -3.38 22.52 -9.40
N ILE A 24 -3.25 21.23 -9.06
CA ILE A 24 -2.52 20.26 -9.89
C ILE A 24 -3.23 20.02 -11.23
N GLY A 25 -4.56 20.15 -11.29
CA GLY A 25 -5.32 20.06 -12.54
C GLY A 25 -5.11 21.23 -13.52
N ALA A 26 -4.44 22.31 -13.12
CA ALA A 26 -4.38 23.56 -13.90
C ALA A 26 -3.00 23.95 -14.44
N THR A 27 -1.93 23.18 -14.18
CA THR A 27 -0.58 23.50 -14.68
C THR A 27 -0.01 22.39 -15.57
N SER A 28 -0.33 22.56 -16.85
CA SER A 28 0.17 21.96 -18.09
C SER A 28 1.60 21.39 -18.09
N LEU A 29 1.68 20.06 -18.24
CA LEU A 29 2.53 19.37 -19.24
C LEU A 29 1.96 17.98 -19.65
N GLY A 30 0.86 17.51 -19.04
CA GLY A 30 0.19 16.24 -19.41
C GLY A 30 -1.04 16.35 -20.32
N VAL A 31 -1.35 17.53 -20.88
CA VAL A 31 -2.65 17.84 -21.52
C VAL A 31 -2.74 17.44 -23.00
N ALA A 32 -1.64 17.12 -23.68
CA ALA A 32 -1.71 16.78 -25.11
C ALA A 32 -2.43 15.45 -25.41
N ALA A 33 -2.54 14.53 -24.44
CA ALA A 33 -3.31 13.28 -24.61
C ALA A 33 -4.82 13.42 -24.32
N MET A 34 -5.28 14.56 -23.80
CA MET A 34 -6.68 14.79 -23.43
C MET A 34 -7.43 15.76 -24.36
N ALA A 35 -6.75 16.30 -25.38
CA ALA A 35 -7.31 17.35 -26.24
C ALA A 35 -8.13 16.82 -27.45
N ALA A 36 -8.34 15.50 -27.58
CA ALA A 36 -9.13 14.94 -28.69
C ALA A 36 -10.62 14.74 -28.34
N VAL A 37 -11.06 14.99 -27.10
CA VAL A 37 -12.45 14.77 -26.66
C VAL A 37 -12.94 15.98 -25.87
N GLY A 38 -13.14 17.12 -26.55
CA GLY A 38 -13.39 18.36 -25.82
C GLY A 38 -13.98 19.52 -26.59
N THR A 39 -14.83 19.28 -27.60
CA THR A 39 -15.67 20.34 -28.17
C THR A 39 -17.07 19.81 -28.48
N GLN A 40 -17.87 19.55 -27.45
CA GLN A 40 -19.33 19.61 -27.57
C GLN A 40 -20.00 19.84 -26.22
N PHE A 41 -19.97 21.08 -25.74
CA PHE A 41 -20.89 21.53 -24.69
C PHE A 41 -22.09 22.20 -25.35
N ALA A 42 -23.19 21.46 -25.46
CA ALA A 42 -24.52 22.02 -25.63
C ALA A 42 -25.50 21.25 -24.76
N SER A 43 -25.86 21.88 -23.64
CA SER A 43 -27.08 21.67 -22.84
C SER A 43 -27.58 20.22 -22.72
N GLY A 44 -26.95 19.45 -21.84
CA GLY A 44 -27.52 18.27 -21.22
C GLY A 44 -27.22 18.36 -19.73
N GLN A 45 -28.21 18.12 -18.89
CA GLN A 45 -28.06 17.98 -17.45
C GLN A 45 -27.10 16.81 -17.17
N ASP A 46 -25.82 17.10 -17.00
CA ASP A 46 -24.79 16.10 -16.75
C ASP A 46 -24.53 16.05 -15.24
N SER A 47 -25.09 15.04 -14.59
CA SER A 47 -24.65 14.63 -13.27
C SER A 47 -23.19 14.22 -13.42
N THR A 48 -22.24 15.06 -13.00
CA THR A 48 -20.83 14.68 -12.96
C THR A 48 -20.65 13.59 -11.91
N ASP A 49 -20.86 12.34 -12.30
CA ASP A 49 -20.65 11.15 -11.47
C ASP A 49 -19.15 11.04 -11.21
N VAL A 50 -18.71 11.62 -10.09
CA VAL A 50 -17.36 11.33 -9.56
C VAL A 50 -17.39 9.86 -9.16
N PRO A 51 -16.51 8.99 -9.71
CA PRO A 51 -16.51 7.59 -9.33
C PRO A 51 -16.40 7.45 -7.82
N THR A 52 -17.42 6.85 -7.20
CA THR A 52 -17.42 6.56 -5.77
C THR A 52 -16.47 5.40 -5.51
N ILE A 53 -15.46 5.60 -4.66
CA ILE A 53 -14.56 4.52 -4.22
C ILE A 53 -15.41 3.50 -3.44
N SER A 54 -15.42 2.25 -3.91
CA SER A 54 -16.13 1.16 -3.24
C SER A 54 -15.26 0.51 -2.16
N ASP A 55 -15.87 -0.21 -1.21
CA ASP A 55 -15.11 -0.97 -0.22
C ASP A 55 -14.21 -2.05 -0.88
N THR A 56 -14.65 -2.59 -2.02
CA THR A 56 -13.84 -3.52 -2.83
C THR A 56 -12.59 -2.84 -3.38
N ASP A 57 -12.68 -1.59 -3.82
CA ASP A 57 -11.51 -0.82 -4.26
C ASP A 57 -10.53 -0.59 -3.11
N ILE A 58 -11.06 -0.31 -1.91
CA ILE A 58 -10.26 -0.14 -0.69
C ILE A 58 -9.52 -1.42 -0.35
N LEU A 59 -10.19 -2.58 -0.32
CA LEU A 59 -9.55 -3.86 0.02
C LEU A 59 -8.60 -4.33 -1.09
N ASN A 60 -8.86 -4.03 -2.36
CA ASN A 60 -7.93 -4.33 -3.43
C ASN A 60 -6.70 -3.42 -3.42
N PHE A 61 -6.83 -2.17 -2.96
CA PHE A 61 -5.67 -1.33 -2.67
C PHE A 61 -4.84 -1.94 -1.55
N ALA A 62 -5.47 -2.34 -0.44
CA ALA A 62 -4.79 -3.02 0.67
C ALA A 62 -4.10 -4.32 0.21
N LEU A 63 -4.80 -5.17 -0.56
CA LEU A 63 -4.22 -6.41 -1.10
C LEU A 63 -2.97 -6.17 -1.96
N ASN A 64 -2.88 -5.04 -2.68
CA ASN A 64 -1.66 -4.70 -3.41
C ASN A 64 -0.50 -4.30 -2.50
N LEU A 65 -0.77 -3.67 -1.35
CA LEU A 65 0.25 -3.43 -0.32
C LEU A 65 0.72 -4.77 0.25
N GLU A 66 -0.20 -5.64 0.67
CA GLU A 66 0.13 -6.98 1.21
C GLU A 66 0.95 -7.81 0.22
N TYR A 67 0.66 -7.72 -1.08
CA TYR A 67 1.49 -8.37 -2.09
C TYR A 67 2.93 -7.86 -2.12
N LEU A 68 3.12 -6.55 -2.03
CA LEU A 68 4.46 -5.96 -2.02
C LEU A 68 5.24 -6.39 -0.79
N GLU A 69 4.60 -6.34 0.39
CA GLU A 69 5.23 -6.65 1.67
C GLU A 69 5.53 -8.16 1.79
N ALA A 70 4.57 -9.02 1.45
CA ALA A 70 4.79 -10.46 1.43
C ALA A 70 5.95 -10.86 0.50
N GLU A 71 6.02 -10.29 -0.71
CA GLU A 71 7.11 -10.56 -1.65
C GLU A 71 8.46 -10.05 -1.12
N PHE A 72 8.48 -8.87 -0.51
CA PHE A 72 9.67 -8.33 0.16
C PHE A 72 10.17 -9.26 1.28
N TYR A 73 9.29 -9.65 2.22
CA TYR A 73 9.67 -10.48 3.36
C TYR A 73 10.01 -11.92 2.96
N LEU A 74 9.32 -12.49 1.97
CA LEU A 74 9.65 -13.81 1.41
C LEU A 74 11.01 -13.79 0.73
N MET A 75 11.30 -12.77 -0.07
CA MET A 75 12.60 -12.63 -0.73
C MET A 75 13.71 -12.41 0.29
N ALA A 76 13.49 -11.55 1.28
CA ALA A 76 14.49 -11.23 2.30
C ALA A 76 14.82 -12.42 3.21
N THR A 77 13.86 -13.31 3.50
CA THR A 77 14.05 -14.41 4.47
C THR A 77 14.29 -15.77 3.84
N TRP A 78 13.65 -16.07 2.70
CA TRP A 78 13.71 -17.38 2.05
C TRP A 78 14.14 -17.33 0.59
N GLY A 79 14.31 -16.14 0.00
CA GLY A 79 14.73 -16.01 -1.41
C GLY A 79 13.69 -16.58 -2.37
N THR A 80 12.42 -16.56 -1.96
CA THR A 80 11.28 -17.11 -2.72
C THR A 80 10.21 -16.05 -2.89
N THR A 81 9.16 -16.39 -3.63
CA THR A 81 8.01 -15.53 -3.91
C THR A 81 6.71 -16.23 -3.52
N LEU A 82 5.61 -15.48 -3.50
CA LEU A 82 4.28 -16.07 -3.30
C LEU A 82 3.95 -17.15 -4.35
N GLU A 83 4.40 -16.94 -5.60
CA GLU A 83 4.29 -17.94 -6.68
C GLU A 83 5.24 -19.12 -6.45
N GLY A 84 6.47 -18.87 -5.98
CA GLY A 84 7.45 -19.92 -5.67
C GLY A 84 7.02 -20.87 -4.55
N LEU A 85 6.18 -20.38 -3.62
CA LEU A 85 5.54 -21.20 -2.59
C LEU A 85 4.23 -21.87 -3.04
N GLY A 86 3.74 -21.57 -4.25
CA GLY A 86 2.45 -22.08 -4.75
C GLY A 86 1.22 -21.47 -4.08
N ILE A 87 1.38 -20.38 -3.33
CA ILE A 87 0.28 -19.63 -2.70
C ILE A 87 -0.52 -18.88 -3.76
N LEU A 88 0.19 -18.30 -4.73
CA LEU A 88 -0.41 -17.76 -5.94
C LEU A 88 -0.08 -18.68 -7.11
N LYS A 89 -1.05 -18.87 -8.00
CA LYS A 89 -0.84 -19.51 -9.29
C LYS A 89 -0.51 -18.45 -10.33
N ALA A 90 0.06 -18.85 -11.46
CA ALA A 90 0.27 -17.94 -12.59
C ALA A 90 -1.01 -17.24 -13.08
N SER A 91 -2.19 -17.83 -12.84
CA SER A 91 -3.48 -17.20 -13.14
C SER A 91 -3.83 -16.04 -12.20
N ASP A 92 -3.25 -16.01 -11.01
CA ASP A 92 -3.47 -15.03 -9.95
C ASP A 92 -2.50 -13.83 -10.03
N THR A 93 -1.61 -13.82 -11.03
CA THR A 93 -0.60 -12.77 -11.22
C THR A 93 -0.72 -12.17 -12.62
N THR A 94 -0.26 -10.92 -12.78
CA THR A 94 -0.10 -10.28 -14.09
C THR A 94 1.37 -10.14 -14.50
N GLY A 95 2.29 -10.48 -13.60
CA GLY A 95 3.71 -10.53 -13.89
C GLY A 95 4.54 -10.97 -12.68
N PRO A 96 5.85 -11.21 -12.92
CA PRO A 96 6.72 -11.79 -11.91
C PRO A 96 7.07 -10.79 -10.82
N THR A 97 7.53 -11.33 -9.69
CA THR A 97 8.34 -10.59 -8.72
C THR A 97 9.81 -10.73 -9.12
N THR A 98 10.53 -9.62 -9.16
CA THR A 98 11.93 -9.53 -9.60
C THR A 98 12.75 -8.70 -8.62
N GLY A 99 14.08 -8.85 -8.68
CA GLY A 99 15.00 -8.13 -7.81
C GLY A 99 15.00 -8.64 -6.36
N GLY A 100 15.75 -7.94 -5.51
CA GLY A 100 15.90 -8.32 -4.11
C GLY A 100 16.87 -9.47 -3.88
N LYS A 101 17.22 -9.71 -2.62
CA LYS A 101 18.06 -10.84 -2.19
C LYS A 101 17.78 -11.25 -0.76
N MET A 102 18.13 -12.48 -0.44
CA MET A 102 18.12 -12.95 0.95
C MET A 102 19.07 -12.13 1.82
N VAL A 103 18.62 -11.84 3.03
CA VAL A 103 19.38 -11.18 4.08
C VAL A 103 19.93 -12.26 5.02
N ASN A 104 21.19 -12.12 5.39
CA ASN A 104 21.79 -12.97 6.41
C ASN A 104 21.42 -12.45 7.81
N PHE A 105 20.51 -13.14 8.50
CA PHE A 105 20.10 -12.83 9.86
C PHE A 105 20.95 -13.63 10.87
N SER A 106 22.02 -13.02 11.39
CA SER A 106 22.91 -13.67 12.35
C SER A 106 22.46 -13.61 13.82
N GLY A 107 21.41 -12.84 14.13
CA GLY A 107 20.88 -12.67 15.48
C GLY A 107 19.51 -13.33 15.66
N ALA A 108 19.32 -14.08 16.76
CA ALA A 108 18.10 -14.82 17.04
C ALA A 108 16.85 -13.93 17.08
N ASN A 109 16.93 -12.74 17.69
CA ASN A 109 15.80 -11.82 17.79
C ASN A 109 15.36 -11.29 16.41
N VAL A 110 16.31 -10.83 15.59
CA VAL A 110 15.99 -10.28 14.26
C VAL A 110 15.48 -11.38 13.33
N SER A 111 16.08 -12.57 13.37
CA SER A 111 15.59 -13.71 12.59
C SER A 111 14.17 -14.12 13.00
N PHE A 112 13.84 -14.03 14.29
CA PHE A 112 12.49 -14.30 14.80
C PHE A 112 11.49 -13.27 14.28
N VAL A 113 11.80 -11.97 14.42
CA VAL A 113 10.95 -10.87 13.93
C VAL A 113 10.75 -10.99 12.41
N ALA A 114 11.83 -11.14 11.64
CA ALA A 114 11.74 -11.28 10.19
C ALA A 114 10.90 -12.50 9.75
N SER A 115 10.98 -13.60 10.51
CA SER A 115 10.17 -14.79 10.23
C SER A 115 8.69 -14.61 10.57
N GLY A 116 8.39 -13.87 11.64
CA GLY A 116 7.02 -13.49 12.01
C GLY A 116 6.38 -12.65 10.92
N LEU A 117 7.00 -11.52 10.59
CA LEU A 117 6.56 -10.60 9.53
C LEU A 117 6.29 -11.33 8.21
N ARG A 118 7.25 -12.13 7.72
CA ARG A 118 7.05 -12.94 6.51
C ARG A 118 5.78 -13.79 6.59
N THR A 119 5.60 -14.50 7.71
CA THR A 119 4.46 -15.39 7.87
C THR A 119 3.14 -14.62 7.92
N ASP A 120 3.11 -13.49 8.60
CA ASP A 120 1.90 -12.69 8.76
C ASP A 120 1.53 -11.96 7.48
N GLU A 121 2.47 -11.36 6.73
CA GLU A 121 2.16 -10.74 5.43
C GLU A 121 1.68 -11.76 4.39
N MET A 122 2.25 -12.96 4.41
CA MET A 122 1.78 -14.06 3.59
C MET A 122 0.33 -14.44 3.95
N ASN A 123 -0.01 -14.45 5.24
CA ASN A 123 -1.35 -14.73 5.72
C ASN A 123 -2.33 -13.59 5.40
N HIS A 124 -1.89 -12.33 5.43
CA HIS A 124 -2.71 -11.19 5.02
C HIS A 124 -3.15 -11.31 3.56
N VAL A 125 -2.23 -11.67 2.66
CA VAL A 125 -2.55 -11.96 1.24
C VAL A 125 -3.61 -13.06 1.13
N ILE A 126 -3.41 -14.20 1.81
CA ILE A 126 -4.36 -15.33 1.77
C ILE A 126 -5.73 -14.88 2.30
N TYR A 127 -5.75 -14.16 3.41
CA TYR A 127 -6.95 -13.72 4.09
C TYR A 127 -7.76 -12.70 3.27
N LEU A 128 -7.10 -11.69 2.70
CA LEU A 128 -7.74 -10.70 1.85
C LEU A 128 -8.27 -11.31 0.55
N ARG A 129 -7.49 -12.20 -0.10
CA ARG A 129 -7.97 -12.88 -1.31
C ARG A 129 -9.19 -13.75 -1.02
N SER A 130 -9.21 -14.45 0.12
CA SER A 130 -10.38 -15.21 0.58
C SER A 130 -11.59 -14.30 0.81
N THR A 131 -11.38 -13.16 1.47
CA THR A 131 -12.41 -12.15 1.77
C THR A 131 -12.99 -11.49 0.51
N LEU A 132 -12.15 -11.21 -0.47
CA LEU A 132 -12.50 -10.59 -1.75
C LEU A 132 -13.10 -11.59 -2.75
N GLY A 133 -12.76 -12.88 -2.65
CA GLY A 133 -13.21 -13.92 -3.56
C GLY A 133 -12.83 -13.61 -5.02
N SER A 134 -13.81 -13.64 -5.92
CA SER A 134 -13.58 -13.33 -7.34
C SER A 134 -13.25 -11.85 -7.62
N ALA A 135 -13.48 -10.96 -6.64
CA ALA A 135 -13.14 -9.56 -6.75
C ALA A 135 -11.67 -9.27 -6.41
N ALA A 136 -10.91 -10.27 -5.96
CA ALA A 136 -9.51 -10.10 -5.61
C ALA A 136 -8.68 -9.76 -6.85
N VAL A 137 -7.99 -8.62 -6.82
CA VAL A 137 -7.05 -8.26 -7.87
C VAL A 137 -5.91 -9.26 -7.94
N LYS A 138 -5.37 -9.41 -9.14
CA LYS A 138 -4.18 -10.22 -9.39
C LYS A 138 -2.95 -9.48 -8.87
N LYS A 139 -1.96 -10.21 -8.36
CA LYS A 139 -0.67 -9.65 -7.99
C LYS A 139 -0.01 -9.00 -9.22
N PRO A 140 0.35 -7.71 -9.18
CA PRO A 140 1.07 -7.08 -10.28
C PRO A 140 2.51 -7.61 -10.41
N ALA A 141 3.18 -7.23 -11.50
CA ALA A 141 4.63 -7.35 -11.56
C ALA A 141 5.25 -6.45 -10.49
N ILE A 142 6.19 -6.99 -9.71
CA ILE A 142 6.87 -6.27 -8.62
C ILE A 142 8.37 -6.28 -8.90
N ASN A 143 9.00 -5.10 -8.79
CA ASN A 143 10.44 -4.97 -8.85
C ASN A 143 10.96 -4.51 -7.48
N LEU A 144 11.53 -5.43 -6.72
CA LEU A 144 12.04 -5.18 -5.38
C LEU A 144 13.32 -4.32 -5.38
N ASP A 145 14.03 -4.25 -6.50
CA ASP A 145 15.17 -3.32 -6.65
C ASP A 145 14.69 -1.86 -6.79
N ALA A 146 13.40 -1.63 -7.08
CA ALA A 146 12.82 -0.29 -7.17
C ALA A 146 12.50 0.33 -5.80
N LEU A 147 12.71 -0.38 -4.70
CA LEU A 147 12.48 0.11 -3.32
C LEU A 147 13.50 1.17 -2.86
N GLY A 148 14.38 1.61 -3.75
CA GLY A 148 15.33 2.71 -3.52
C GLY A 148 16.72 2.19 -3.15
N TYR A 149 16.97 1.95 -1.86
CA TYR A 149 18.29 1.53 -1.35
C TYR A 149 18.45 0.01 -1.20
N GLY A 150 17.41 -0.76 -1.54
CA GLY A 150 17.37 -2.22 -1.43
C GLY A 150 17.37 -2.71 0.03
N PHE A 151 17.46 -4.02 0.22
CA PHE A 151 17.48 -4.68 1.54
C PHE A 151 18.61 -5.69 1.61
N ALA A 152 19.83 -5.21 1.40
CA ALA A 152 20.97 -6.10 1.24
C ALA A 152 21.52 -6.72 2.53
N ASN A 153 21.15 -6.14 3.66
CA ASN A 153 21.63 -6.46 4.99
C ASN A 153 20.52 -6.14 6.01
N VAL A 154 20.73 -6.55 7.26
CA VAL A 154 19.75 -6.39 8.34
C VAL A 154 19.34 -4.92 8.55
N ASN A 155 20.27 -3.97 8.45
CA ASN A 155 19.93 -2.56 8.68
C ASN A 155 18.98 -2.02 7.61
N ASP A 156 19.21 -2.36 6.35
CA ASP A 156 18.36 -1.90 5.25
C ASP A 156 17.02 -2.63 5.25
N PHE A 157 17.01 -3.92 5.59
CA PHE A 157 15.78 -4.67 5.87
C PHE A 157 14.93 -4.01 6.95
N LEU A 158 15.50 -3.66 8.12
CA LEU A 158 14.76 -3.03 9.21
C LEU A 158 14.31 -1.60 8.90
N LYS A 159 15.00 -0.88 8.00
CA LYS A 159 14.52 0.43 7.54
C LYS A 159 13.32 0.27 6.63
N LEU A 160 13.38 -0.62 5.63
CA LEU A 160 12.25 -0.87 4.73
C LEU A 160 11.07 -1.48 5.48
N GLY A 161 11.31 -2.45 6.36
CA GLY A 161 10.27 -3.03 7.20
C GLY A 161 9.54 -1.98 8.02
N ARG A 162 10.24 -1.08 8.72
CA ARG A 162 9.57 0.04 9.43
C ARG A 162 8.74 0.93 8.51
N GLN A 163 9.18 1.16 7.28
CA GLN A 163 8.42 1.96 6.32
C GLN A 163 7.15 1.23 5.88
N PHE A 164 7.25 -0.07 5.63
CA PHE A 164 6.11 -0.92 5.28
C PHE A 164 5.09 -0.97 6.41
N GLU A 165 5.49 -1.37 7.62
CA GLU A 165 4.56 -1.46 8.75
C GLU A 165 3.88 -0.11 9.09
N ASP A 166 4.63 1.00 9.01
CA ASP A 166 4.05 2.32 9.25
C ASP A 166 3.04 2.71 8.14
N VAL A 167 3.32 2.32 6.89
CA VAL A 167 2.40 2.50 5.76
C VAL A 167 1.17 1.60 5.94
N GLY A 168 1.32 0.32 6.27
CA GLY A 168 0.24 -0.62 6.56
C GLY A 168 -0.71 -0.09 7.63
N VAL A 169 -0.19 0.27 8.81
CA VAL A 169 -0.98 0.90 9.89
C VAL A 169 -1.74 2.12 9.40
N SER A 170 -1.05 3.03 8.68
CA SER A 170 -1.68 4.27 8.21
C SER A 170 -2.74 4.03 7.14
N ALA A 171 -2.54 3.05 6.26
CA ALA A 171 -3.46 2.68 5.19
C ALA A 171 -4.73 2.06 5.76
N TYR A 172 -4.61 1.05 6.63
CA TYR A 172 -5.77 0.41 7.24
C TYR A 172 -6.55 1.35 8.16
N LEU A 173 -5.88 2.12 9.02
CA LEU A 173 -6.54 3.08 9.89
C LEU A 173 -7.20 4.22 9.10
N GLY A 174 -6.53 4.71 8.06
CA GLY A 174 -7.05 5.77 7.20
C GLY A 174 -8.25 5.32 6.35
N ALA A 175 -8.28 4.05 5.94
CA ALA A 175 -9.36 3.45 5.19
C ALA A 175 -10.56 3.05 6.05
N ALA A 176 -10.36 2.70 7.32
CA ALA A 176 -11.42 2.25 8.23
C ALA A 176 -12.71 3.09 8.23
N PRO A 177 -12.68 4.45 8.30
CA PRO A 177 -13.91 5.26 8.27
C PRO A 177 -14.60 5.29 6.90
N LEU A 178 -13.94 4.85 5.84
CA LEU A 178 -14.49 4.80 4.48
C LEU A 178 -15.18 3.47 4.18
N ILE A 179 -14.92 2.41 4.96
CA ILE A 179 -15.48 1.09 4.74
C ILE A 179 -16.89 0.99 5.31
N VAL A 180 -17.87 0.71 4.45
CA VAL A 180 -19.28 0.58 4.84
C VAL A 180 -19.62 -0.85 5.27
N SER A 181 -19.12 -1.83 4.52
CA SER A 181 -19.30 -3.27 4.75
C SER A 181 -18.70 -3.68 6.08
N LYS A 182 -19.54 -4.24 6.97
CA LYS A 182 -19.07 -4.73 8.28
C LYS A 182 -18.12 -5.91 8.16
N THR A 183 -18.28 -6.74 7.13
CA THR A 183 -17.35 -7.83 6.82
C THR A 183 -15.98 -7.29 6.46
N TYR A 184 -15.91 -6.29 5.58
CA TYR A 184 -14.63 -5.71 5.15
C TYR A 184 -14.01 -4.83 6.22
N LEU A 185 -14.80 -4.14 7.03
CA LEU A 185 -14.31 -3.39 8.18
C LEU A 185 -13.71 -4.33 9.23
N ALA A 186 -14.34 -5.48 9.48
CA ALA A 186 -13.78 -6.49 10.38
C ALA A 186 -12.46 -7.06 9.83
N ALA A 187 -12.39 -7.35 8.53
CA ALA A 187 -11.16 -7.81 7.90
C ALA A 187 -10.02 -6.78 7.99
N ALA A 188 -10.31 -5.52 7.66
CA ALA A 188 -9.35 -4.41 7.77
C ALA A 188 -8.90 -4.19 9.23
N GLY A 189 -9.82 -4.29 10.19
CA GLY A 189 -9.50 -4.16 11.61
C GLY A 189 -8.62 -5.28 12.15
N ALA A 190 -8.80 -6.51 11.66
CA ALA A 190 -7.95 -7.65 12.03
C ALA A 190 -6.51 -7.43 11.57
N ILE A 191 -6.32 -7.00 10.31
CA ILE A 191 -4.99 -6.75 9.76
C ILE A 191 -4.35 -5.55 10.47
N LEU A 192 -5.07 -4.43 10.66
CA LEU A 192 -4.56 -3.27 11.40
C LEU A 192 -3.98 -3.62 12.79
N ALA A 193 -4.59 -4.57 13.49
CA ALA A 193 -4.09 -4.99 14.80
C ALA A 193 -2.74 -5.73 14.69
N THR A 194 -2.56 -6.54 13.66
CA THR A 194 -1.30 -7.21 13.33
C THR A 194 -0.24 -6.21 12.89
N GLU A 195 -0.56 -5.31 11.96
CA GLU A 195 0.31 -4.21 11.49
C GLU A 195 0.84 -3.34 12.65
N ALA A 196 -0.03 -3.01 13.60
CA ALA A 196 0.37 -2.23 14.76
C ALA A 196 1.36 -3.00 15.66
N GLN A 197 1.22 -4.32 15.72
CA GLN A 197 2.13 -5.19 16.46
C GLN A 197 3.47 -5.31 15.73
N HIS A 198 3.46 -5.46 14.40
CA HIS A 198 4.64 -5.45 13.56
C HIS A 198 5.43 -4.14 13.68
N SER A 199 4.79 -2.99 13.54
CA SER A 199 5.44 -1.67 13.70
C SER A 199 6.11 -1.52 15.06
N GLY A 200 5.54 -2.12 16.11
CA GLY A 200 6.17 -2.24 17.42
C GLY A 200 7.42 -3.14 17.42
N GLN A 201 7.33 -4.34 16.83
CA GLN A 201 8.41 -5.32 16.79
C GLN A 201 9.65 -4.85 16.02
N VAL A 202 9.49 -4.16 14.88
CA VAL A 202 10.64 -3.71 14.06
C VAL A 202 11.44 -2.58 14.75
N ARG A 203 10.98 -2.08 15.90
CA ARG A 203 11.61 -0.99 16.68
C ARG A 203 12.37 -1.47 17.92
N LEU A 204 12.27 -2.75 18.28
CA LEU A 204 12.96 -3.37 19.44
C LEU A 204 14.33 -3.92 19.05
#